data_AF-A0A1V5ILL4-F1
#
_entry.id   AF-A0A1V5ILL4-F1
#
_cell.length_a   1.000
_cell.length_b   1.000
_cell.length_c   1.000
_cell.angle_alpha   90.00
_cell.angle_beta   90.00
_cell.angle_gamma   90.00
#
_symmetry.space_group_name_H-M   'P 1'
#
loop_
_entity.id
_entity.type
_entity.pdbx_description
1 polymer ?
#
loop_
_entity_poly.entity_id
_entity_poly.type
_entity_poly.pdbx_seq_one_letter_code
_entity_poly.pdbx_strand_id
1 'polypeptide(L)'
;MPANGGGPALIRDAEPRDFVTILVLNEESVLFTSPLDEAALAELHAQAAYHRVVEEEGRVAAFLLAVAPGQPYQSPNYVWFAARRHDFLYIDRVVVAGDRRHAGLGAALYEDVGAWAGRRGFGRLACEVNLEPPNDVSAAFHRRQGFTQVGTQWVADGTKRVALLEKGLRRATPDRLEDLKWVGPAVAAKLKAIGVHAPADLVGRDPYALYDELNARTGRRHDPCLLDVFIAATRFVAGGPQRPWWEFTAERKARLAAEERGR
;
A
#
# COMPACT_ATOMS: atom_id res chain seq x y z
N MET A 1 41.94 2.71 10.77
CA MET A 1 40.78 1.81 10.97
C MET A 1 39.54 2.69 10.99
N PRO A 2 38.71 2.78 9.94
CA PRO A 2 37.42 3.43 10.11
C PRO A 2 36.50 2.48 10.87
N ALA A 3 35.85 2.99 11.91
CA ALA A 3 34.86 2.26 12.67
C ALA A 3 33.66 1.94 11.77
N ASN A 4 33.57 0.69 11.35
CA ASN A 4 32.38 0.14 10.70
C ASN A 4 31.38 -0.15 11.82
N GLY A 5 30.47 0.78 12.09
CA GLY A 5 29.59 0.72 13.26
C GLY A 5 28.29 1.47 13.08
N GLY A 6 27.67 1.40 11.89
CA GLY A 6 26.27 1.76 11.71
C GLY A 6 25.42 0.50 11.83
N GLY A 7 24.44 0.48 12.74
CA GLY A 7 23.46 -0.62 12.81
C GLY A 7 22.70 -0.77 11.48
N PRO A 8 22.13 -1.96 11.19
CA PRO A 8 21.43 -2.18 9.94
C PRO A 8 20.22 -1.24 9.81
N ALA A 9 20.05 -0.62 8.65
CA ALA A 9 18.89 0.19 8.33
C ALA A 9 17.60 -0.65 8.42
N LEU A 10 16.63 -0.20 9.21
CA LEU A 10 15.35 -0.88 9.43
C LEU A 10 14.24 -0.15 8.68
N ILE A 11 13.53 -0.86 7.80
CA ILE A 11 12.29 -0.37 7.20
C ILE A 11 11.12 -0.78 8.10
N ARG A 12 10.33 0.20 8.55
CA ARG A 12 9.15 -0.04 9.40
C ARG A 12 8.01 0.92 9.06
N ASP A 13 6.81 0.57 9.51
CA ASP A 13 5.66 1.47 9.42
C ASP A 13 5.95 2.78 10.16
N ALA A 14 5.52 3.88 9.54
CA ALA A 14 5.59 5.20 10.13
C ALA A 14 4.50 5.33 11.21
N GLU A 15 4.85 5.96 12.32
CA GLU A 15 3.94 6.21 13.43
C GLU A 15 3.87 7.72 13.73
N PRO A 16 2.86 8.21 14.47
CA PRO A 16 2.75 9.63 14.82
C PRO A 16 4.00 10.21 15.49
N ARG A 17 4.76 9.39 16.24
CA ARG A 17 6.04 9.81 16.84
C ARG A 17 7.12 10.20 15.82
N ASP A 18 7.00 9.73 14.58
CA ASP A 18 7.96 10.01 13.50
C ASP A 18 7.61 11.32 12.76
N PHE A 19 6.42 11.89 12.96
CA PHE A 19 5.89 12.98 12.13
C PHE A 19 6.76 14.22 12.15
N VAL A 20 7.29 14.59 13.33
CA VAL A 20 8.20 15.73 13.46
C VAL A 20 9.43 15.55 12.56
N THR A 21 10.04 14.36 12.54
CA THR A 21 11.20 14.07 11.69
C THR A 21 10.83 13.99 10.21
N ILE A 22 9.66 13.43 9.88
CA ILE A 22 9.15 13.38 8.51
C ILE A 22 8.95 14.79 7.94
N LEU A 23 8.40 15.71 8.74
CA LEU A 23 8.21 17.11 8.34
C LEU A 23 9.56 17.81 8.08
N VAL A 24 10.56 17.59 8.94
CA VAL A 24 11.93 18.10 8.74
C VAL A 24 12.53 17.57 7.43
N LEU A 25 12.44 16.27 7.18
CA LEU A 25 12.91 15.68 5.92
C LEU A 25 12.16 16.24 4.71
N ASN A 26 10.84 16.41 4.82
CA ASN A 26 10.04 16.98 3.74
C ASN A 26 10.51 18.40 3.42
N GLU A 27 10.75 19.23 4.44
CA GLU A 27 11.23 20.61 4.30
C GLU A 27 12.55 20.69 3.52
N GLU A 28 13.50 19.81 3.81
CA GLU A 28 14.77 19.71 3.07
C GLU A 28 14.60 19.38 1.57
N SER A 29 13.43 18.87 1.18
CA SER A 29 13.10 18.46 -0.18
C SER A 29 11.93 19.22 -0.80
N VAL A 30 11.45 20.31 -0.18
CA VAL A 30 10.29 21.12 -0.64
C VAL A 30 10.43 21.65 -2.06
N LEU A 31 11.65 21.85 -2.55
CA LEU A 31 11.88 22.24 -3.95
C LEU A 31 11.29 21.21 -4.94
N PHE A 32 11.26 19.93 -4.55
CA PHE A 32 10.80 18.82 -5.38
C PHE A 32 9.53 18.18 -4.85
N THR A 33 9.26 18.30 -3.55
CA THR A 33 7.98 17.94 -2.93
C THR A 33 7.06 19.17 -2.86
N SER A 34 5.95 19.07 -2.11
CA SER A 34 5.13 20.22 -1.75
C SER A 34 5.28 20.49 -0.26
N PRO A 35 5.10 21.75 0.20
CA PRO A 35 5.00 22.06 1.62
C PRO A 35 4.01 21.12 2.30
N LEU A 36 4.35 20.67 3.50
CA LEU A 36 3.54 19.76 4.26
C LEU A 36 3.58 20.22 5.71
N ASP A 37 2.42 20.54 6.26
CA ASP A 37 2.26 20.79 7.68
C ASP A 37 1.82 19.52 8.42
N GLU A 38 1.76 19.60 9.75
CA GLU A 38 1.40 18.47 10.61
C GLU A 38 -0.01 17.94 10.33
N ALA A 39 -0.99 18.83 10.11
CA ALA A 39 -2.37 18.44 9.84
C ALA A 39 -2.50 17.70 8.50
N ALA A 40 -1.85 18.21 7.46
CA ALA A 40 -1.79 17.60 6.15
C ALA A 40 -1.03 16.26 6.18
N LEU A 41 0.06 16.15 6.95
CA LEU A 41 0.76 14.86 7.13
C LEU A 41 -0.12 13.83 7.84
N ALA A 42 -0.85 14.23 8.88
CA ALA A 42 -1.75 13.33 9.60
C ALA A 42 -2.88 12.84 8.68
N GLU A 43 -3.47 13.73 7.88
CA GLU A 43 -4.48 13.37 6.88
C GLU A 43 -3.91 12.43 5.80
N LEU A 44 -2.74 12.75 5.24
CA LEU A 44 -2.05 11.89 4.29
C LEU A 44 -1.75 10.51 4.88
N HIS A 45 -1.26 10.45 6.12
CA HIS A 45 -0.99 9.18 6.80
C HIS A 45 -2.26 8.34 6.96
N ALA A 46 -3.39 8.96 7.29
CA ALA A 46 -4.67 8.26 7.42
C ALA A 46 -5.20 7.74 6.07
N GLN A 47 -4.91 8.43 4.96
CA GLN A 47 -5.30 8.03 3.61
C GLN A 47 -4.31 7.05 2.95
N ALA A 48 -3.07 7.01 3.44
CA ALA A 48 -2.00 6.21 2.87
C ALA A 48 -2.29 4.72 3.04
N ALA A 49 -2.11 3.96 1.96
CA ALA A 49 -2.10 2.51 2.05
C ALA A 49 -0.73 1.99 2.52
N TYR A 50 0.32 2.77 2.27
CA TYR A 50 1.69 2.49 2.66
C TYR A 50 2.33 3.80 3.15
N HIS A 51 2.81 3.81 4.39
CA HIS A 51 3.63 4.89 4.92
C HIS A 51 4.72 4.27 5.79
N ARG A 52 5.96 4.30 5.30
CA ARG A 52 7.10 3.67 5.97
C ARG A 52 8.30 4.58 6.04
N VAL A 53 9.09 4.38 7.09
CA VAL A 53 10.35 5.06 7.33
C VAL A 53 11.50 4.07 7.27
N VAL A 54 12.68 4.57 6.91
CA VAL A 54 13.96 3.93 7.17
C VAL A 54 14.53 4.51 8.45
N GLU A 55 14.76 3.68 9.45
CA GLU A 55 15.43 4.05 10.69
C GLU A 55 16.86 3.55 10.69
N GLU A 56 17.80 4.45 10.99
CA GLU A 56 19.21 4.14 11.22
C GLU A 56 19.63 4.80 12.53
N GLU A 57 20.24 4.02 13.44
CA GLU A 57 20.74 4.54 14.73
C GLU A 57 19.67 5.29 15.56
N GLY A 58 18.41 4.83 15.51
CA GLY A 58 17.30 5.47 16.22
C GLY A 58 16.76 6.75 15.57
N ARG A 59 17.20 7.07 14.34
CA ARG A 59 16.74 8.25 13.59
C ARG A 59 16.13 7.87 12.26
N VAL A 60 15.04 8.55 11.89
CA VAL A 60 14.44 8.41 10.57
C VAL A 60 15.32 9.11 9.54
N ALA A 61 15.85 8.33 8.59
CA ALA A 61 16.76 8.79 7.53
C ALA A 61 16.08 8.89 6.16
N ALA A 62 14.94 8.24 5.97
CA ALA A 62 14.14 8.32 4.75
C ALA A 62 12.69 7.93 5.03
N PHE A 63 11.78 8.34 4.16
CA PHE A 63 10.39 7.87 4.19
C PHE A 63 9.79 7.76 2.79
N LEU A 64 8.75 6.93 2.67
CA LEU A 64 7.93 6.81 1.47
C LEU A 64 6.46 6.69 1.85
N LEU A 65 5.62 7.48 1.19
CA LEU A 65 4.17 7.46 1.34
C LEU A 65 3.51 7.18 -0.01
N ALA A 66 2.55 6.25 0.01
CA ALA A 66 1.81 5.84 -1.16
C ALA A 66 0.32 5.62 -0.89
N VAL A 67 -0.49 6.02 -1.88
CA VAL A 67 -1.94 6.08 -1.84
C VAL A 67 -2.54 5.05 -2.80
N ALA A 68 -3.49 4.25 -2.31
CA ALA A 68 -4.21 3.27 -3.13
C ALA A 68 -5.35 3.93 -3.94
N PRO A 69 -5.86 3.28 -5.00
CA PRO A 69 -7.04 3.72 -5.75
C PRO A 69 -8.28 3.84 -4.86
N GLY A 70 -9.10 4.83 -5.17
CA GLY A 70 -10.39 5.08 -4.51
C GLY A 70 -10.29 5.90 -3.22
N GLN A 71 -9.11 6.43 -2.88
CA GLN A 71 -8.94 7.37 -1.78
C GLN A 71 -9.38 8.78 -2.22
N PRO A 72 -9.93 9.60 -1.31
CA PRO A 72 -10.32 10.98 -1.60
C PRO A 72 -9.11 11.92 -1.67
N TYR A 73 -8.04 11.49 -2.37
CA TYR A 73 -6.80 12.22 -2.47
C TYR A 73 -6.80 13.15 -3.69
N GLN A 74 -6.60 14.45 -3.46
CA GLN A 74 -6.88 15.49 -4.46
C GLN A 74 -5.68 15.87 -5.35
N SER A 75 -4.56 15.14 -5.29
CA SER A 75 -3.44 15.39 -6.21
C SER A 75 -3.91 15.23 -7.67
N PRO A 76 -3.70 16.23 -8.56
CA PRO A 76 -4.08 16.12 -9.97
C PRO A 76 -3.47 14.91 -10.68
N ASN A 77 -2.28 14.49 -10.25
CA ASN A 77 -1.56 13.35 -10.80
C ASN A 77 -2.19 12.03 -10.33
N TYR A 78 -2.54 11.93 -9.04
CA TYR A 78 -3.30 10.80 -8.50
C TYR A 78 -4.64 10.65 -9.22
N VAL A 79 -5.40 11.74 -9.36
CA VAL A 79 -6.70 11.74 -10.05
C VAL A 79 -6.56 11.26 -11.50
N TRP A 80 -5.49 11.67 -12.20
CA TRP A 80 -5.20 11.21 -13.55
C TRP A 80 -5.02 9.69 -13.63
N PHE A 81 -4.28 9.10 -12.68
CA PHE A 81 -4.07 7.65 -12.59
C PHE A 81 -5.35 6.93 -12.16
N ALA A 82 -6.07 7.44 -11.17
CA ALA A 82 -7.32 6.87 -10.67
C ALA A 82 -8.40 6.78 -11.76
N ALA A 83 -8.41 7.71 -12.72
CA ALA A 83 -9.31 7.68 -13.86
C ALA A 83 -8.93 6.63 -14.93
N ARG A 84 -7.72 6.05 -14.90
CA ARG A 84 -7.15 5.24 -15.99
C ARG A 84 -6.66 3.85 -15.58
N ARG A 85 -6.46 3.63 -14.28
CA ARG A 85 -5.88 2.42 -13.71
C ARG A 85 -6.69 2.03 -12.48
N HIS A 86 -6.96 0.74 -12.32
CA HIS A 86 -7.67 0.22 -11.14
C HIS A 86 -6.74 -0.57 -10.20
N ASP A 87 -5.54 -0.93 -10.67
CA ASP A 87 -4.58 -1.84 -10.04
C ASP A 87 -3.25 -1.15 -9.69
N PHE A 88 -3.25 0.15 -9.42
CA PHE A 88 -2.04 0.92 -9.13
C PHE A 88 -1.85 1.20 -7.64
N LEU A 89 -0.60 1.48 -7.25
CA LEU A 89 -0.26 2.15 -6.00
C LEU A 89 0.52 3.42 -6.34
N TYR A 90 0.00 4.58 -5.95
CA TYR A 90 0.58 5.86 -6.30
C TYR A 90 1.53 6.35 -5.20
N ILE A 91 2.82 6.46 -5.53
CA ILE A 91 3.84 7.03 -4.66
C ILE A 91 3.71 8.54 -4.72
N ASP A 92 3.18 9.13 -3.65
CA ASP A 92 3.01 10.58 -3.52
C ASP A 92 4.35 11.25 -3.22
N ARG A 93 5.11 10.68 -2.29
CA ARG A 93 6.39 11.24 -1.87
C ARG A 93 7.35 10.18 -1.41
N VAL A 94 8.61 10.41 -1.76
CA VAL A 94 9.77 9.69 -1.26
C VAL A 94 10.85 10.71 -0.95
N VAL A 95 11.40 10.67 0.25
CA VAL A 95 12.45 11.58 0.67
C VAL A 95 13.53 10.80 1.40
N VAL A 96 14.79 11.14 1.10
CA VAL A 96 15.98 10.61 1.76
C VAL A 96 16.76 11.81 2.28
N ALA A 97 17.18 11.75 3.54
CA ALA A 97 17.99 12.78 4.18
C ALA A 97 19.20 13.16 3.33
N GLY A 98 19.55 14.45 3.28
CA GLY A 98 20.60 14.97 2.41
C GLY A 98 21.95 14.27 2.60
N ASP A 99 22.34 14.04 3.84
CA ASP A 99 23.57 13.38 4.28
C ASP A 99 23.56 11.85 4.05
N ARG A 100 22.40 11.26 3.73
CA ARG A 100 22.21 9.84 3.43
C ARG A 100 21.86 9.55 1.97
N ARG A 101 21.96 10.57 1.09
CA ARG A 101 21.86 10.34 -0.36
C ARG A 101 22.97 9.38 -0.80
N HIS A 102 22.67 8.53 -1.77
CA HIS A 102 23.58 7.48 -2.27
C HIS A 102 23.88 6.31 -1.33
N ALA A 103 23.31 6.28 -0.11
CA ALA A 103 23.41 5.13 0.79
C ALA A 103 22.45 3.96 0.43
N GLY A 104 21.78 4.02 -0.73
CA GLY A 104 20.85 2.99 -1.19
C GLY A 104 19.46 3.03 -0.54
N LEU A 105 19.19 3.93 0.41
CA LEU A 105 17.91 3.97 1.16
C LEU A 105 16.67 4.13 0.27
N GLY A 106 16.76 4.99 -0.75
CA GLY A 106 15.68 5.16 -1.73
C GLY A 106 15.42 3.88 -2.54
N ALA A 107 16.47 3.14 -2.91
CA ALA A 107 16.32 1.87 -3.61
C ALA A 107 15.69 0.81 -2.70
N ALA A 108 16.09 0.75 -1.43
CA ALA A 108 15.52 -0.14 -0.43
C ALA A 108 14.02 0.13 -0.20
N LEU A 109 13.60 1.41 -0.10
CA LEU A 109 12.18 1.78 -0.01
C LEU A 109 11.39 1.36 -1.27
N TYR A 110 11.99 1.47 -2.46
CA TYR A 110 11.34 1.07 -3.72
C TYR A 110 11.22 -0.45 -3.88
N GLU A 111 12.19 -1.20 -3.36
CA GLU A 111 12.12 -2.66 -3.27
C GLU A 111 11.04 -3.09 -2.29
N ASP A 112 11.01 -2.50 -1.08
CA ASP A 112 10.02 -2.82 -0.06
C ASP A 112 8.59 -2.51 -0.51
N VAL A 113 8.34 -1.30 -1.04
CA VAL A 113 7.00 -0.93 -1.55
C VAL A 113 6.59 -1.80 -2.74
N GLY A 114 7.54 -2.18 -3.62
CA GLY A 114 7.26 -3.06 -4.74
C GLY A 114 6.85 -4.46 -4.30
N ALA A 115 7.57 -5.04 -3.33
CA ALA A 115 7.24 -6.34 -2.75
C ALA A 115 5.91 -6.28 -1.98
N TRP A 116 5.73 -5.27 -1.14
CA TRP A 116 4.49 -5.02 -0.39
C TRP A 116 3.27 -4.87 -1.31
N ALA A 117 3.42 -4.13 -2.41
CA ALA A 117 2.37 -3.90 -3.38
C ALA A 117 2.05 -5.16 -4.19
N GLY A 118 3.08 -5.90 -4.60
CA GLY A 118 2.93 -7.17 -5.32
C GLY A 118 2.20 -8.23 -4.51
N ARG A 119 2.47 -8.35 -3.20
CA ARG A 119 1.75 -9.26 -2.28
C ARG A 119 0.29 -8.86 -2.08
N ARG A 120 0.00 -7.56 -2.15
CA ARG A 120 -1.36 -6.97 -2.11
C ARG A 120 -2.05 -6.89 -3.47
N GLY A 121 -1.55 -7.60 -4.47
CA GLY A 121 -2.18 -7.71 -5.78
C GLY A 121 -2.21 -6.43 -6.61
N PHE A 122 -1.44 -5.40 -6.27
CA PHE A 122 -1.26 -4.24 -7.13
C PHE A 122 -0.44 -4.64 -8.36
N GLY A 123 -0.90 -4.25 -9.54
CA GLY A 123 -0.28 -4.54 -10.83
C GLY A 123 0.77 -3.51 -11.24
N ARG A 124 0.84 -2.35 -10.58
CA ARG A 124 1.83 -1.30 -10.90
C ARG A 124 2.09 -0.33 -9.75
N LEU A 125 3.28 0.25 -9.75
CA LEU A 125 3.57 1.51 -9.05
C LEU A 125 3.40 2.67 -10.02
N ALA A 126 2.87 3.79 -9.52
CA ALA A 126 2.70 5.03 -10.26
C ALA A 126 3.31 6.20 -9.48
N CYS A 127 3.88 7.17 -10.17
CA CYS A 127 4.38 8.41 -9.56
C CYS A 127 4.52 9.49 -10.64
N GLU A 128 4.98 10.66 -10.24
CA GLU A 128 5.42 11.72 -11.12
C GLU A 128 6.87 12.16 -10.85
N VAL A 129 7.48 12.76 -11.87
CA VAL A 129 8.75 13.47 -11.75
C VAL A 129 8.65 14.81 -12.46
N ASN A 130 9.22 15.86 -11.88
CA ASN A 130 9.22 17.19 -12.49
C ASN A 130 10.06 17.19 -13.77
N LEU A 131 9.45 17.68 -14.85
CA LEU A 131 10.13 18.11 -16.07
C LEU A 131 10.47 19.61 -15.99
N GLU A 132 9.59 20.40 -15.36
CA GLU A 132 9.75 21.85 -15.22
C GLU A 132 9.34 22.28 -13.79
N PRO A 133 10.29 22.79 -12.96
CA PRO A 133 11.74 22.74 -13.15
C PRO A 133 12.25 21.28 -13.16
N PRO A 134 13.32 20.96 -13.91
CA PRO A 134 13.77 19.58 -14.07
C PRO A 134 14.30 18.98 -12.77
N ASN A 135 13.95 17.72 -12.52
CA ASN A 135 14.54 16.91 -11.45
C ASN A 135 15.26 15.68 -12.05
N ASP A 136 16.43 15.92 -12.65
CA ASP A 136 17.20 14.88 -13.36
C ASP A 136 17.65 13.73 -12.46
N VAL A 137 17.93 14.03 -11.18
CA VAL A 137 18.32 13.02 -10.19
C VAL A 137 17.17 12.04 -9.97
N SER A 138 15.96 12.55 -9.76
CA SER A 138 14.76 11.73 -9.62
C SER A 138 14.44 11.00 -10.91
N ALA A 139 14.53 11.65 -12.07
CA ALA A 139 14.26 11.01 -13.36
C ALA A 139 15.22 9.84 -13.63
N ALA A 140 16.51 10.01 -13.36
CA ALA A 140 17.51 8.95 -13.51
C ALA A 140 17.30 7.82 -12.51
N PHE A 141 16.92 8.13 -11.26
CA PHE A 141 16.58 7.13 -10.26
C PHE A 141 15.38 6.27 -10.71
N HIS A 142 14.26 6.88 -11.10
CA HIS A 142 13.07 6.16 -11.53
C HIS A 142 13.31 5.31 -12.77
N ARG A 143 14.09 5.81 -13.75
CA ARG A 143 14.50 5.02 -14.92
C ARG A 143 15.30 3.77 -14.53
N ARG A 144 16.26 3.89 -13.59
CA ARG A 144 17.00 2.73 -13.07
C ARG A 144 16.11 1.75 -12.30
N GLN A 145 15.07 2.25 -11.64
CA GLN A 145 14.06 1.42 -10.98
C GLN A 145 13.11 0.71 -11.96
N GLY A 146 13.18 1.01 -13.27
CA GLY A 146 12.36 0.39 -14.31
C GLY A 146 11.02 1.08 -14.57
N PHE A 147 10.88 2.36 -14.18
CA PHE A 147 9.71 3.16 -14.54
C PHE A 147 9.76 3.62 -15.99
N THR A 148 8.58 3.73 -16.59
CA THR A 148 8.36 4.23 -17.95
C THR A 148 7.37 5.37 -17.94
N GLN A 149 7.55 6.34 -18.83
CA GLN A 149 6.64 7.48 -18.93
C GLN A 149 5.37 7.10 -19.68
N VAL A 150 4.21 7.47 -19.13
CA VAL A 150 2.88 7.19 -19.69
C VAL A 150 2.04 8.43 -19.96
N GLY A 151 2.54 9.60 -19.55
CA GLY A 151 1.89 10.86 -19.80
C GLY A 151 2.73 12.03 -19.31
N THR A 152 2.22 13.23 -19.56
CA THR A 152 2.72 14.47 -18.97
C THR A 152 1.55 15.32 -18.55
N GLN A 153 1.74 16.13 -17.51
CA GLN A 153 0.70 17.03 -17.02
C GLN A 153 1.30 18.37 -16.61
N TRP A 154 0.56 19.44 -16.88
CA TRP A 154 0.78 20.74 -16.27
C TRP A 154 -0.03 20.82 -14.98
N VAL A 155 0.61 21.22 -13.90
CA VAL A 155 0.04 21.35 -12.55
C VAL A 155 0.45 22.70 -11.97
N ALA A 156 -0.07 23.03 -10.77
CA ALA A 156 0.18 24.31 -10.11
C ALA A 156 -0.11 25.50 -11.05
N ASP A 157 -1.33 25.54 -11.60
CA ASP A 157 -1.81 26.58 -12.52
C ASP A 157 -0.90 26.84 -13.72
N GLY A 158 -0.24 25.78 -14.22
CA GLY A 158 0.63 25.84 -15.39
C GLY A 158 2.09 26.21 -15.10
N THR A 159 2.47 26.38 -13.83
CA THR A 159 3.86 26.73 -13.46
C THR A 159 4.78 25.52 -13.32
N LYS A 160 4.22 24.31 -13.23
CA LYS A 160 4.97 23.07 -13.05
C LYS A 160 4.54 22.04 -14.08
N ARG A 161 5.51 21.42 -14.75
CA ARG A 161 5.26 20.29 -15.67
C ARG A 161 5.86 19.03 -15.11
N VAL A 162 5.10 17.94 -15.15
CA VAL A 162 5.52 16.63 -14.66
C VAL A 162 5.38 15.55 -15.72
N ALA A 163 6.28 14.56 -15.68
CA ALA A 163 6.14 13.29 -16.35
C ALA A 163 5.42 12.32 -15.41
N LEU A 164 4.37 11.67 -15.90
CA LEU A 164 3.64 10.63 -15.19
C LEU A 164 4.29 9.29 -15.53
N LEU A 165 4.75 8.57 -14.52
CA LEU A 165 5.53 7.35 -14.66
C LEU A 165 4.78 6.15 -14.10
N GLU A 166 4.92 4.98 -14.74
CA GLU A 166 4.46 3.71 -14.19
C GLU A 166 5.53 2.62 -14.29
N LYS A 167 5.52 1.70 -13.31
CA LYS A 167 6.32 0.47 -13.29
C LYS A 167 5.39 -0.71 -13.07
N GLY A 168 5.36 -1.65 -14.01
CA GLY A 168 4.61 -2.89 -13.85
C GLY A 168 5.17 -3.74 -12.70
N LEU A 169 4.28 -4.32 -11.90
CA LEU A 169 4.61 -5.23 -10.82
C LEU A 169 4.23 -6.65 -11.19
N ARG A 170 5.02 -7.61 -10.69
CA ARG A 170 4.62 -9.01 -10.68
C ARG A 170 3.85 -9.27 -9.40
N ARG A 171 2.71 -9.92 -9.52
CA ARG A 171 1.95 -10.41 -8.37
C ARG A 171 2.83 -11.39 -7.59
N ALA A 172 2.95 -11.16 -6.30
CA ALA A 172 3.63 -12.04 -5.37
C ALA A 172 2.60 -12.79 -4.51
N THR A 173 3.00 -13.93 -3.97
CA THR A 173 2.15 -14.67 -3.03
C THR A 173 2.05 -13.89 -1.71
N PRO A 174 0.85 -13.60 -1.20
CA PRO A 174 0.70 -12.98 0.11
C PRO A 174 1.21 -13.92 1.22
N ASP A 175 2.01 -13.41 2.14
CA ASP A 175 2.59 -14.18 3.26
C ASP A 175 1.88 -13.92 4.59
N ARG A 176 1.32 -12.72 4.76
CA ARG A 176 0.58 -12.30 5.95
C ARG A 176 -0.90 -12.14 5.64
N LEU A 177 -1.77 -12.44 6.60
CA LEU A 177 -3.21 -12.22 6.44
C LEU A 177 -3.53 -10.74 6.15
N GLU A 178 -2.75 -9.84 6.76
CA GLU A 178 -2.87 -8.40 6.60
C GLU A 178 -2.36 -7.90 5.22
N ASP A 179 -1.80 -8.80 4.40
CA ASP A 179 -1.53 -8.55 2.97
C ASP A 179 -2.77 -8.72 2.09
N LEU A 180 -3.85 -9.28 2.63
CA LEU A 180 -5.15 -9.29 1.97
C LEU A 180 -5.83 -7.96 2.24
N LYS A 181 -6.10 -7.16 1.21
CA LYS A 181 -6.60 -5.76 1.31
C LYS A 181 -7.78 -5.56 2.28
N TRP A 182 -8.63 -6.56 2.46
CA TRP A 182 -9.85 -6.49 3.29
C TRP A 182 -9.66 -7.03 4.71
N VAL A 183 -8.50 -7.61 5.00
CA VAL A 183 -8.18 -8.27 6.25
C VAL A 183 -7.30 -7.35 7.08
N GLY A 184 -7.94 -6.44 7.82
CA GLY A 184 -7.24 -5.68 8.87
C GLY A 184 -6.92 -6.55 10.09
N PRO A 185 -6.19 -6.01 11.10
CA PRO A 185 -5.78 -6.75 12.29
C PRO A 185 -6.94 -7.47 13.01
N ALA A 186 -8.12 -6.84 13.07
CA ALA A 186 -9.31 -7.43 13.71
C ALA A 186 -9.86 -8.65 12.96
N VAL A 187 -9.81 -8.65 11.62
CA VAL A 187 -10.23 -9.80 10.81
C VAL A 187 -9.16 -10.89 10.85
N ALA A 188 -7.88 -10.50 10.79
CA ALA A 188 -6.76 -11.42 10.93
C ALA A 188 -6.82 -12.18 12.27
N ALA A 189 -7.15 -11.50 13.37
CA ALA A 189 -7.32 -12.13 14.68
C ALA A 189 -8.46 -13.18 14.69
N LYS A 190 -9.57 -12.92 13.99
CA LYS A 190 -10.68 -13.88 13.86
C LYS A 190 -10.28 -15.11 13.06
N LEU A 191 -9.55 -14.93 11.96
CA LEU A 191 -9.00 -16.04 11.16
C LEU A 191 -8.00 -16.87 11.98
N LYS A 192 -7.10 -16.22 12.72
CA LYS A 192 -6.14 -16.89 13.61
C LYS A 192 -6.85 -17.70 14.70
N ALA A 193 -8.00 -17.25 15.20
CA ALA A 193 -8.79 -17.96 16.21
C ALA A 193 -9.39 -19.29 15.72
N ILE A 194 -9.47 -19.50 14.39
CA ILE A 194 -9.93 -20.74 13.74
C ILE A 194 -8.80 -21.44 12.97
N GLY A 195 -7.55 -21.24 13.40
CA GLY A 195 -6.39 -21.96 12.87
C GLY A 195 -5.89 -21.48 11.49
N VAL A 196 -6.36 -20.34 10.99
CA VAL A 196 -5.83 -19.71 9.78
C VAL A 196 -4.77 -18.70 10.19
N HIS A 197 -3.50 -19.04 10.04
CA HIS A 197 -2.37 -18.21 10.47
C HIS A 197 -1.73 -17.41 9.33
N ALA A 198 -1.84 -17.90 8.10
CA ALA A 198 -1.35 -17.27 6.88
C ALA A 198 -2.36 -17.37 5.72
N PRO A 199 -2.23 -16.55 4.66
CA PRO A 199 -3.06 -16.64 3.45
C PRO A 199 -3.00 -18.02 2.78
N ALA A 200 -1.87 -18.73 2.88
CA ALA A 200 -1.74 -20.08 2.35
C ALA A 200 -2.72 -21.08 3.00
N ASP A 201 -3.09 -20.89 4.27
CA ASP A 201 -4.02 -21.76 4.99
C ASP A 201 -5.46 -21.63 4.49
N LEU A 202 -5.76 -20.57 3.72
CA LEU A 202 -7.06 -20.35 3.08
C LEU A 202 -7.20 -21.09 1.74
N VAL A 203 -6.10 -21.59 1.16
CA VAL A 203 -6.14 -22.26 -0.14
C VAL A 203 -6.97 -23.54 -0.03
N GLY A 204 -8.02 -23.63 -0.85
CA GLY A 204 -8.94 -24.78 -0.86
C GLY A 204 -9.95 -24.83 0.29
N ARG A 205 -9.92 -23.88 1.23
CA ARG A 205 -10.93 -23.78 2.29
C ARG A 205 -12.24 -23.22 1.75
N ASP A 206 -13.36 -23.72 2.26
CA ASP A 206 -14.68 -23.17 2.01
C ASP A 206 -14.93 -21.94 2.91
N PRO A 207 -15.18 -20.73 2.35
CA PRO A 207 -15.47 -19.54 3.15
C PRO A 207 -16.70 -19.67 4.04
N TYR A 208 -17.71 -20.46 3.66
CA TYR A 208 -18.90 -20.67 4.47
C TYR A 208 -18.59 -21.53 5.70
N ALA A 209 -17.83 -22.63 5.51
CA ALA A 209 -17.36 -23.47 6.61
C ALA A 209 -16.46 -22.69 7.59
N LEU A 210 -15.56 -21.83 7.09
CA LEU A 210 -14.74 -20.95 7.95
C LEU A 210 -15.59 -20.03 8.82
N TYR A 211 -16.65 -19.48 8.25
CA TYR A 211 -17.56 -18.60 8.97
C TYR A 211 -18.36 -19.34 10.05
N ASP A 212 -18.84 -20.53 9.74
CA ASP A 212 -19.54 -21.39 10.69
C ASP A 212 -18.62 -21.85 11.83
N GLU A 213 -17.37 -22.21 11.50
CA GLU A 213 -16.34 -22.54 12.49
C GLU A 213 -16.08 -21.37 13.46
N LEU A 214 -15.98 -20.15 12.94
CA LEU A 214 -15.82 -18.96 13.77
C LEU A 214 -17.02 -18.70 14.68
N ASN A 215 -18.24 -18.84 14.14
CA ASN A 215 -19.47 -18.68 14.93
C ASN A 215 -19.52 -19.72 16.06
N ALA A 216 -19.22 -20.98 15.75
CA ALA A 216 -19.17 -22.05 16.74
C ALA A 216 -18.10 -21.80 17.81
N ARG A 217 -16.89 -21.37 17.40
CA ARG A 217 -15.76 -21.12 18.31
C ARG A 217 -16.01 -19.95 19.26
N THR A 218 -16.72 -18.92 18.80
CA THR A 218 -17.00 -17.70 19.58
C THR A 218 -18.35 -17.72 20.30
N GLY A 219 -19.20 -18.74 20.04
CA GLY A 219 -20.54 -18.86 20.64
C GLY A 219 -21.52 -17.78 20.20
N ARG A 220 -21.21 -17.02 19.14
CA ARG A 220 -22.08 -15.95 18.62
C ARG A 220 -22.05 -15.92 17.11
N ARG A 221 -23.16 -15.50 16.50
CA ARG A 221 -23.23 -15.21 15.07
C ARG A 221 -22.58 -13.87 14.80
N HIS A 222 -21.52 -13.83 13.98
CA HIS A 222 -20.89 -12.58 13.55
C HIS A 222 -21.75 -11.86 12.49
N ASP A 223 -21.35 -10.65 12.12
CA ASP A 223 -22.01 -9.92 11.04
C ASP A 223 -21.80 -10.62 9.68
N PRO A 224 -22.85 -10.72 8.83
CA PRO A 224 -22.74 -11.39 7.54
C PRO A 224 -21.73 -10.77 6.56
N CYS A 225 -21.37 -9.49 6.73
CA CYS A 225 -20.32 -8.86 5.92
C CYS A 225 -18.94 -9.49 6.16
N LEU A 226 -18.71 -10.13 7.31
CA LEU A 226 -17.47 -10.87 7.57
C LEU A 226 -17.36 -12.11 6.66
N LEU A 227 -18.48 -12.77 6.36
CA LEU A 227 -18.49 -13.87 5.40
C LEU A 227 -18.12 -13.38 3.99
N ASP A 228 -18.58 -12.20 3.59
CA ASP A 228 -18.17 -11.59 2.31
C ASP A 228 -16.64 -11.36 2.25
N VAL A 229 -16.02 -11.00 3.38
CA VAL A 229 -14.55 -10.91 3.50
C VAL A 229 -13.88 -12.27 3.34
N PHE A 230 -14.44 -13.33 3.94
CA PHE A 230 -13.90 -14.69 3.81
C PHE A 230 -14.01 -15.21 2.37
N ILE A 231 -15.13 -14.93 1.69
CA ILE A 231 -15.29 -15.25 0.26
C ILE A 231 -14.22 -14.51 -0.55
N ALA A 232 -14.08 -13.20 -0.38
CA ALA A 232 -13.08 -12.42 -1.10
C ALA A 232 -11.65 -12.94 -0.87
N ALA A 233 -11.31 -13.26 0.38
CA ALA A 233 -9.99 -13.78 0.75
C ALA A 233 -9.70 -15.14 0.10
N THR A 234 -10.60 -16.11 0.21
CA THR A 234 -10.45 -17.46 -0.38
C THR A 234 -10.36 -17.41 -1.91
N ARG A 235 -11.15 -16.55 -2.58
CA ARG A 235 -11.09 -16.38 -4.04
C ARG A 235 -9.77 -15.76 -4.50
N PHE A 236 -9.24 -14.78 -3.76
CA PHE A 236 -7.98 -14.14 -4.09
C PHE A 236 -6.79 -15.10 -3.98
N VAL A 237 -6.69 -15.85 -2.87
CA VAL A 237 -5.61 -16.84 -2.69
C VAL A 237 -5.70 -18.00 -3.68
N ALA A 238 -6.91 -18.31 -4.17
CA ALA A 238 -7.14 -19.30 -5.23
C ALA A 238 -6.75 -18.81 -6.64
N GLY A 239 -6.15 -17.62 -6.77
CA GLY A 239 -5.69 -17.09 -8.06
C GLY A 239 -6.58 -15.99 -8.63
N GLY A 240 -7.76 -15.75 -8.07
CA GLY A 240 -8.68 -14.72 -8.53
C GLY A 240 -8.14 -13.29 -8.41
N PRO A 241 -8.76 -12.33 -9.12
CA PRO A 241 -8.39 -10.91 -8.99
C PRO A 241 -8.76 -10.37 -7.61
N GLN A 242 -8.04 -9.34 -7.17
CA GLN A 242 -8.38 -8.62 -5.94
C GLN A 242 -9.63 -7.76 -6.17
N ARG A 243 -10.75 -8.16 -5.57
CA ARG A 243 -12.05 -7.48 -5.67
C ARG A 243 -12.54 -7.03 -4.30
N PRO A 244 -13.21 -5.89 -4.18
CA PRO A 244 -13.88 -5.48 -2.95
C PRO A 244 -14.79 -6.56 -2.37
N TRP A 245 -14.74 -6.74 -1.04
CA TRP A 245 -15.50 -7.80 -0.38
C TRP A 245 -17.02 -7.66 -0.60
N TRP A 246 -17.55 -6.44 -0.69
CA TRP A 246 -18.98 -6.20 -0.89
C TRP A 246 -19.49 -6.66 -2.26
N GLU A 247 -18.61 -6.87 -3.25
CA GLU A 247 -19.02 -7.46 -4.53
C GLU A 247 -19.48 -8.92 -4.37
N PHE A 248 -19.10 -9.60 -3.29
CA PHE A 248 -19.52 -10.96 -2.97
C PHE A 248 -20.81 -11.03 -2.16
N THR A 249 -21.39 -9.89 -1.75
CA THR A 249 -22.66 -9.85 -1.02
C THR A 249 -23.80 -10.53 -1.78
N ALA A 250 -23.85 -10.39 -3.11
CA ALA A 250 -24.85 -11.06 -3.94
C ALA A 250 -24.66 -12.59 -3.95
N GLU A 251 -23.42 -13.06 -4.07
CA GLU A 251 -23.07 -14.50 -3.98
C GLU A 251 -23.50 -15.07 -2.63
N ARG A 252 -23.14 -14.41 -1.52
CA ARG A 252 -23.55 -14.82 -0.18
C ARG A 252 -25.08 -14.91 -0.04
N LYS A 253 -25.81 -13.87 -0.43
CA LYS A 253 -27.28 -13.83 -0.32
C LYS A 253 -27.93 -14.98 -1.10
N ALA A 254 -27.47 -15.22 -2.34
CA ALA A 254 -27.99 -16.30 -3.16
C ALA A 254 -27.73 -17.69 -2.54
N ARG A 255 -26.53 -17.91 -1.98
CA ARG A 255 -26.16 -19.17 -1.34
C ARG A 255 -26.97 -19.46 -0.08
N LEU A 256 -27.06 -18.50 0.84
CA LEU A 256 -27.80 -18.67 2.10
C LEU A 256 -29.30 -18.92 1.85
N ALA A 257 -29.89 -18.21 0.88
CA ALA A 257 -31.29 -18.42 0.51
C ALA A 257 -31.53 -19.82 -0.11
N ALA A 258 -30.53 -20.41 -0.78
CA ALA A 258 -30.64 -21.76 -1.31
C ALA A 258 -30.56 -22.82 -0.20
N GLU A 259 -29.72 -22.62 0.81
CA GLU A 259 -29.62 -23.51 1.98
C GLU A 259 -30.87 -23.48 2.85
N GLU A 260 -31.51 -22.32 3.01
CA GLU A 260 -32.79 -22.19 3.72
C GLU A 260 -33.95 -22.89 3.00
N ARG A 261 -33.95 -22.93 1.66
CA ARG A 261 -34.98 -23.64 0.87
C ARG A 261 -34.79 -25.15 0.82
N GLY A 262 -33.59 -25.63 1.15
CA GLY A 262 -33.24 -27.06 1.15
C GLY A 262 -33.34 -27.73 2.52
N ARG A 263 -33.65 -26.97 3.59
CA ARG A 263 -33.96 -27.47 4.94
C ARG A 263 -35.46 -27.63 5.12
#